data_AF-A0A0D6AG66-F1
#
_entry.id   AF-A0A0D6AG66-F1
#
_cell.length_a   1.000
_cell.length_b   1.000
_cell.length_c   1.000
_cell.angle_alpha   90.00
_cell.angle_beta   90.00
_cell.angle_gamma   90.00
#
_symmetry.space_group_name_H-M   'P 1'
#
loop_
_entity.id
_entity.type
_entity.pdbx_description
1 polymer ?
#
loop_
_entity_poly.entity_id
_entity_poly.type
_entity_poly.pdbx_seq_one_letter_code
_entity_poly.pdbx_strand_id
1 'polypeptide(L)'
;MINNPQEKSIVFITSTHKSAISRFVSYSASKTALAMIIKELAINLAPYNIRVNGIAPGWVAEDEKKKPYYHQYIPFHQSSINPCYIGRSAVYLASTIIFLILPLVQ
;
A
#
# COMPACT_ATOMS: atom_id res chain seq x y z
N MET A 1 -24.46 -23.68 5.61
CA MET A 1 -23.97 -22.36 6.07
C MET A 1 -22.46 -22.41 6.06
N ILE A 2 -21.81 -21.85 5.04
CA ILE A 2 -20.34 -21.83 4.94
C ILE A 2 -19.86 -20.78 5.96
N ASN A 3 -19.36 -21.25 7.10
CA ASN A 3 -18.61 -20.42 8.04
C ASN A 3 -17.27 -20.09 7.37
N ASN A 4 -17.24 -19.05 6.54
CA ASN A 4 -15.98 -18.42 6.20
C ASN A 4 -15.53 -17.66 7.45
N PRO A 5 -14.40 -18.01 8.08
CA PRO A 5 -13.83 -17.13 9.09
C PRO A 5 -13.64 -15.76 8.44
N GLN A 6 -14.28 -14.75 9.02
CA GLN A 6 -14.23 -13.37 8.51
C GLN A 6 -12.82 -12.84 8.73
N GLU A 7 -11.93 -13.10 7.77
CA GLU A 7 -10.58 -12.55 7.79
C GLU A 7 -10.64 -11.04 7.60
N LYS A 8 -10.07 -10.31 8.56
CA LYS A 8 -10.12 -8.87 8.58
C LYS A 8 -8.80 -8.33 8.01
N SER A 9 -8.90 -7.32 7.16
CA SER A 9 -7.73 -6.67 6.58
C SER A 9 -7.88 -5.15 6.64
N ILE A 10 -6.79 -4.48 7.00
CA ILE A 10 -6.65 -3.03 6.99
C ILE A 10 -5.52 -2.69 6.03
N VAL A 11 -5.81 -1.83 5.05
CA VAL A 11 -4.83 -1.38 4.05
C VAL A 11 -4.69 0.14 4.14
N PHE A 12 -3.49 0.60 4.47
CA PHE A 12 -3.16 2.02 4.52
C PHE A 12 -2.58 2.50 3.18
N ILE A 13 -2.86 3.76 2.83
CA ILE A 13 -2.22 4.44 1.70
C ILE A 13 -1.15 5.42 2.23
N THR A 14 0.09 4.98 2.12
CA THR A 14 1.30 5.74 2.50
C THR A 14 1.82 6.55 1.31
N SER A 15 3.13 6.60 1.08
CA SER A 15 3.76 7.23 -0.08
C SER A 15 5.23 6.83 -0.18
N THR A 16 5.80 6.90 -1.38
CA THR A 16 7.26 6.81 -1.58
C THR A 16 8.03 7.91 -0.84
N HIS A 17 7.37 8.98 -0.37
CA HIS A 17 7.93 10.02 0.49
C HIS A 17 8.45 9.53 1.87
N LYS A 18 8.32 8.23 2.15
CA LYS A 18 9.09 7.55 3.22
C LYS A 18 10.60 7.54 2.95
N SER A 19 10.98 7.49 1.67
CA SER A 19 12.37 7.28 1.24
C SER A 19 12.80 8.28 0.16
N ALA A 20 11.84 8.86 -0.58
CA ALA A 20 12.08 9.95 -1.50
C ALA A 20 12.03 11.29 -0.75
N ILE A 21 13.15 11.99 -0.71
CA ILE A 21 13.21 13.35 -0.17
C ILE A 21 12.47 14.28 -1.13
N SER A 22 11.45 14.95 -0.61
CA SER A 22 10.73 16.00 -1.30
C SER A 22 10.59 17.20 -0.39
N ARG A 23 10.43 18.39 -0.94
CA ARG A 23 10.31 19.67 -0.20
C ARG A 23 8.97 19.84 0.55
N PHE A 24 8.30 18.75 0.91
CA PHE A 24 7.02 18.73 1.61
C PHE A 24 7.17 18.05 2.97
N VAL A 25 7.74 18.76 3.95
CA VAL A 25 8.13 18.19 5.25
C VAL A 25 6.94 17.58 6.00
N SER A 26 5.83 18.31 6.12
CA SER A 26 4.64 17.84 6.83
C SER A 26 4.00 16.60 6.17
N TYR A 27 3.94 16.58 4.85
CA TYR A 27 3.44 15.43 4.08
C TYR A 27 4.34 14.22 4.24
N SER A 28 5.65 14.38 4.07
CA SER A 28 6.63 13.29 4.24
C SER A 28 6.60 12.75 5.66
N ALA A 29 6.51 13.62 6.68
CA ALA A 29 6.36 13.21 8.07
C ALA A 29 5.08 12.39 8.30
N SER A 30 3.92 12.89 7.85
CA SER A 30 2.63 12.21 7.98
C SER A 30 2.64 10.83 7.30
N LYS A 31 3.11 10.76 6.05
CA LYS A 31 3.14 9.49 5.29
C LYS A 31 4.19 8.50 5.81
N THR A 32 5.29 8.99 6.39
CA THR A 32 6.29 8.14 7.06
C THR A 32 5.79 7.60 8.39
N ALA A 33 5.06 8.41 9.17
CA ALA A 33 4.47 7.99 10.43
C ALA A 33 3.53 6.79 10.23
N LEU A 34 2.74 6.79 9.15
CA LEU A 34 1.90 5.65 8.78
C LEU A 34 2.69 4.33 8.64
N ALA A 35 3.95 4.38 8.17
CA ALA A 35 4.77 3.17 8.03
C ALA A 35 5.09 2.51 9.38
N MET A 36 5.26 3.30 10.45
CA MET A 36 5.43 2.73 11.79
C MET A 36 4.11 2.29 12.40
N ILE A 37 3.04 3.08 12.21
CA ILE A 37 1.68 2.72 12.65
C ILE A 37 1.26 1.36 12.09
N ILE A 38 1.53 1.09 10.81
CA ILE A 38 1.24 -0.22 10.19
C ILE A 38 1.95 -1.35 10.93
N LYS A 39 3.23 -1.19 11.28
CA LYS A 39 4.01 -2.21 11.98
C LYS A 39 3.49 -2.47 13.39
N GLU A 40 3.24 -1.41 14.14
CA GLU A 40 2.67 -1.49 15.49
C GLU A 40 1.29 -2.14 15.48
N LEU A 41 0.41 -1.72 14.56
CA LEU A 41 -0.93 -2.30 14.45
C LEU A 41 -0.91 -3.74 13.94
N ALA A 42 0.02 -4.10 13.04
CA ALA A 42 0.15 -5.49 12.59
C ALA A 42 0.46 -6.43 13.76
N ILE A 43 1.36 -6.04 14.67
CA ILE A 43 1.69 -6.82 15.86
C ILE A 43 0.52 -6.83 16.85
N ASN A 44 -0.04 -5.67 17.17
CA ASN A 44 -1.12 -5.55 18.16
C ASN A 44 -2.42 -6.24 17.74
N LEU A 45 -2.71 -6.29 16.43
CA LEU A 45 -3.94 -6.87 15.91
C LEU A 45 -3.79 -8.32 15.42
N ALA A 46 -2.56 -8.86 15.39
CA ALA A 46 -2.31 -10.27 15.04
C ALA A 46 -3.12 -11.28 15.90
N PRO A 47 -3.25 -11.12 17.24
CA PRO A 47 -4.06 -12.03 18.07
C PRO A 47 -5.55 -12.06 17.69
N TYR A 48 -6.04 -11.01 17.01
CA TYR A 48 -7.42 -10.89 16.55
C TYR A 48 -7.61 -11.34 15.09
N ASN A 49 -6.58 -11.95 14.49
CA ASN A 49 -6.54 -12.38 13.10
C ASN A 49 -6.84 -11.24 12.11
N ILE A 50 -6.28 -10.05 12.38
CA ILE A 50 -6.40 -8.87 11.51
C ILE A 50 -5.06 -8.58 10.85
N ARG A 51 -5.04 -8.56 9.52
CA ARG A 51 -3.85 -8.22 8.74
C ARG A 51 -3.79 -6.72 8.51
N VAL A 52 -2.64 -6.10 8.76
CA VAL A 52 -2.43 -4.67 8.50
C VAL A 52 -1.28 -4.49 7.52
N ASN A 53 -1.55 -3.86 6.39
CA ASN A 53 -0.57 -3.61 5.33
C ASN A 53 -0.63 -2.16 4.85
N GLY A 54 0.35 -1.76 4.03
CA GLY A 54 0.34 -0.46 3.39
C GLY A 54 0.81 -0.50 1.95
N ILE A 55 0.22 0.37 1.12
CA ILE A 55 0.68 0.65 -0.24
C ILE A 55 1.42 1.99 -0.19
N ALA A 56 2.56 2.10 -0.85
CA ALA A 56 3.35 3.32 -0.95
C ALA A 56 3.39 3.82 -2.41
N PRO A 57 2.38 4.57 -2.87
CA PRO A 57 2.37 5.07 -4.23
C PRO A 57 3.47 6.10 -4.48
N GLY A 58 4.02 6.07 -5.69
CA GLY A 58 4.76 7.17 -6.29
C GLY A 58 3.82 8.19 -6.94
N TRP A 59 4.22 8.76 -8.06
CA TRP A 59 3.36 9.66 -8.82
C TRP A 59 2.23 8.87 -9.50
N VAL A 60 0.97 9.16 -9.16
CA VAL A 60 -0.20 8.48 -9.72
C VAL A 60 -0.98 9.48 -10.57
N ALA A 61 -0.99 9.26 -11.88
CA ALA A 61 -1.69 10.09 -12.84
C ALA A 61 -1.83 9.35 -14.17
N GLU A 62 -2.88 9.62 -14.91
CA GLU A 62 -3.10 9.09 -16.26
C GLU A 62 -3.73 10.17 -17.16
N ASP A 63 -3.51 10.06 -18.47
CA ASP A 63 -4.20 10.89 -19.47
C ASP A 63 -5.63 10.38 -19.74
N GLU A 64 -6.37 11.11 -20.59
CA GLU A 64 -7.73 10.71 -21.01
C GLU A 64 -7.78 9.33 -21.69
N LYS A 65 -6.65 8.85 -22.23
CA LYS A 65 -6.49 7.55 -22.87
C LYS A 65 -5.95 6.48 -21.91
N LYS A 66 -5.92 6.75 -20.60
CA LYS A 66 -5.39 5.87 -19.54
C LYS A 66 -3.90 5.54 -19.68
N LYS A 67 -3.12 6.38 -20.36
CA LYS A 67 -1.68 6.23 -20.47
C LYS A 67 -0.97 6.94 -19.33
N PRO A 68 0.17 6.42 -18.86
CA PRO A 68 0.99 7.11 -17.88
C PRO A 68 1.59 8.39 -18.49
N TYR A 69 1.74 9.41 -17.66
CA TYR A 69 2.53 10.59 -17.99
C TYR A 69 4.00 10.29 -17.86
N TYR A 70 4.79 10.83 -18.78
CA TYR A 70 6.24 10.82 -18.72
C TYR A 70 6.75 12.22 -18.42
N HIS A 71 7.49 12.37 -17.33
CA HIS A 71 8.08 13.65 -16.96
C HIS A 71 9.37 13.44 -16.18
N GLN A 72 10.40 14.22 -16.51
CA GLN A 72 11.73 14.14 -15.89
C GLN A 72 11.72 14.41 -14.37
N TYR A 73 10.70 15.09 -13.84
CA TYR A 73 10.57 15.40 -12.42
C TYR A 73 9.84 14.31 -11.62
N ILE A 74 9.32 13.26 -12.27
CA ILE A 74 8.66 12.15 -11.58
C ILE A 74 9.75 11.27 -10.94
N PRO A 75 9.72 11.12 -9.61
CA PRO A 75 10.65 10.23 -8.93
C PRO A 75 10.42 8.78 -9.39
N PHE A 76 11.51 8.08 -9.71
CA PHE A 76 11.56 6.71 -10.23
C PHE A 76 11.01 6.56 -11.67
N HIS A 77 11.88 6.17 -12.60
CA HIS A 77 11.57 5.85 -14.01
C HIS A 77 10.82 6.93 -14.81
N GLN A 78 10.77 8.18 -14.30
CA GLN A 78 10.19 9.34 -14.99
C GLN A 78 8.76 9.11 -15.50
N SER A 79 8.04 8.17 -14.91
CA SER A 79 6.72 7.73 -15.39
C SER A 79 5.74 7.64 -14.22
N SER A 80 4.53 8.14 -14.46
CA SER A 80 3.45 7.96 -13.51
C SER A 80 2.94 6.52 -13.54
N ILE A 81 2.37 6.09 -12.42
CA ILE A 81 1.69 4.80 -12.32
C ILE A 81 0.21 5.03 -12.57
N ASN A 82 -0.40 4.14 -13.34
CA ASN A 82 -1.84 4.14 -13.58
C ASN A 82 -2.60 3.77 -12.29
N PRO A 83 -3.70 4.49 -11.92
CA PRO A 83 -4.47 4.20 -10.70
C PRO A 83 -4.91 2.74 -10.56
N CYS A 84 -5.14 2.05 -11.67
CA CYS A 84 -5.51 0.64 -11.71
C CYS A 84 -4.54 -0.27 -10.93
N TYR A 85 -3.23 0.02 -10.97
CA TYR A 85 -2.24 -0.80 -10.26
C TYR A 85 -2.33 -0.65 -8.74
N ILE A 86 -2.71 0.53 -8.24
CA ILE A 86 -2.98 0.74 -6.81
C ILE A 86 -4.22 -0.03 -6.41
N GLY A 87 -5.28 0.00 -7.23
CA GLY A 87 -6.48 -0.79 -7.03
C GLY A 87 -6.20 -2.30 -6.98
N ARG A 88 -5.43 -2.83 -7.93
CA ARG A 88 -5.02 -4.25 -7.94
C ARG A 88 -4.21 -4.61 -6.71
N SER A 89 -3.29 -3.74 -6.28
CA SER A 89 -2.49 -3.95 -5.07
C SER A 89 -3.36 -3.95 -3.81
N ALA A 90 -4.37 -3.08 -3.74
CA ALA A 90 -5.31 -3.02 -2.62
C ALA A 90 -6.17 -4.29 -2.55
N VAL A 91 -6.70 -4.74 -3.69
CA VAL A 91 -7.44 -6.01 -3.77
C VAL A 91 -6.53 -7.18 -3.38
N TYR A 92 -5.29 -7.21 -3.87
CA TYR A 92 -4.33 -8.25 -3.55
C TYR A 92 -4.05 -8.31 -2.04
N LEU A 93 -3.69 -7.18 -1.42
CA LEU A 93 -3.40 -7.11 0.01
C LEU A 93 -4.62 -7.36 0.89
N ALA A 94 -5.81 -6.96 0.45
CA ALA A 94 -7.05 -7.25 1.14
C ALA A 94 -7.46 -8.74 1.00
N SER A 95 -7.06 -9.41 -0.08
CA SER A 95 -7.44 -10.80 -0.32
C SER A 95 -6.83 -11.78 0.68
N THR A 96 -7.58 -12.84 0.96
CA THR A 96 -7.22 -13.97 1.84
C THR A 96 -6.17 -14.90 1.21
N ILE A 97 -6.05 -14.91 -0.11
CA ILE A 97 -5.19 -15.85 -0.86
C ILE A 97 -3.71 -15.77 -0.44
N ILE A 98 -3.24 -14.61 0.01
CA ILE A 98 -1.85 -14.43 0.48
C ILE A 98 -1.53 -15.30 1.70
N PHE A 99 -2.46 -15.49 2.62
CA PHE A 99 -2.21 -16.31 3.82
C PHE A 99 -2.11 -17.80 3.48
N LEU A 100 -2.84 -18.25 2.44
CA LEU A 100 -2.78 -19.63 1.93
C LEU A 100 -1.46 -19.98 1.23
N ILE A 101 -0.73 -18.98 0.72
CA ILE A 101 0.57 -19.19 0.04
C ILE A 101 1.75 -19.01 1.01
N LEU A 102 1.56 -18.30 2.13
CA LEU A 102 2.59 -18.03 3.13
C LEU A 102 2.47 -18.79 4.49
N PRO A 103 1.89 -20.00 4.62
CA PRO A 103 1.81 -20.67 5.92
C PRO A 103 3.15 -21.30 6.38
N LEU A 104 4.29 -20.93 5.80
CA LEU A 104 5.60 -21.58 6.04
C LEU A 104 6.64 -20.70 6.76
N VAL A 105 6.21 -19.81 7.66
CA VAL A 105 7.11 -19.22 8.66
C VAL A 105 6.38 -19.10 9.99
N GLN A 106 6.17 -20.23 10.66
CA GLN A 106 6.08 -20.36 12.11
C GLN A 106 7.18 -21.33 12.53
#